data_AF-W9SFB4-F1
#
_entry.id   AF-W9SFB4-F1
#
_cell.length_a   1.000
_cell.length_b   1.000
_cell.length_c   1.000
_cell.angle_alpha   90.00
_cell.angle_beta   90.00
_cell.angle_gamma   90.00
#
_symmetry.space_group_name_H-M   'P 1'
#
loop_
_entity.id
_entity.type
_entity.pdbx_description
1 polymer ?
#
loop_
_entity_poly.entity_id
_entity_poly.type
_entity_poly.pdbx_seq_one_letter_code
_entity_poly.pdbx_strand_id
1 'polypeptide(L)'
;MKLLRKRDIPEERYTNAFLGYGPEDSHFVIELTYNYGVDKYDIGTGFGHFGVAVEDYTVAMLGYGPEDKNAVLELTYNYGVTEYEKGNAYAQIAIGTDDVYKTAEAVKLVDGKVTREPGPLPGINTKITACLDPDGWKTVFVDNVDFLKELE
;
A
#
# COMPACT_ATOMS: atom_id res chain seq x y z
N MET A 1 6.06 3.51 -19.70
CA MET A 1 6.97 2.58 -20.41
C MET A 1 6.34 2.18 -21.75
N LYS A 2 7.13 1.96 -22.80
CA LYS A 2 6.66 1.55 -24.14
C LYS A 2 7.56 0.46 -24.73
N LEU A 3 7.02 -0.38 -25.62
CA LEU A 3 7.82 -1.25 -26.48
C LEU A 3 8.49 -0.39 -27.56
N LEU A 4 9.82 -0.37 -27.57
CA LEU A 4 10.62 0.42 -28.50
C LEU A 4 10.95 -0.38 -29.77
N ARG A 5 11.36 -1.63 -29.56
CA ARG A 5 11.79 -2.52 -30.64
C ARG A 5 11.55 -3.97 -30.26
N LYS A 6 11.19 -4.80 -31.24
CA LYS A 6 11.09 -6.26 -31.09
C LYS A 6 11.88 -6.90 -32.22
N ARG A 7 12.68 -7.92 -31.90
CA ARG A 7 13.48 -8.67 -32.88
C ARG A 7 13.27 -10.15 -32.65
N ASP A 8 12.79 -10.85 -33.67
CA ASP A 8 12.66 -12.30 -33.65
C ASP A 8 13.83 -12.93 -34.39
N ILE A 9 14.45 -13.96 -33.80
CA ILE A 9 15.64 -14.62 -34.35
C ILE A 9 15.40 -16.14 -34.33
N PRO A 10 14.62 -16.68 -35.28
CA PRO A 10 14.23 -18.08 -35.29
C PRO A 10 15.41 -19.05 -35.38
N GLU A 11 16.46 -18.66 -36.13
CA GLU A 11 17.69 -19.45 -36.32
C GLU A 11 18.41 -19.72 -34.99
N GLU A 12 18.34 -18.77 -34.05
CA GLU A 12 18.93 -18.88 -32.71
C GLU A 12 17.88 -19.19 -31.63
N ARG A 13 16.62 -19.38 -32.03
CA ARG A 13 15.49 -19.77 -31.17
C ARG A 13 15.20 -18.82 -30.01
N TYR A 14 15.23 -17.51 -30.25
CA TYR A 14 14.72 -16.52 -29.28
C TYR A 14 14.11 -15.28 -29.92
N THR A 15 13.37 -14.53 -29.10
CA THR A 15 12.85 -13.20 -29.42
C THR A 15 13.33 -12.21 -28.36
N ASN A 16 13.84 -11.04 -28.77
CA ASN A 16 14.10 -9.92 -27.86
C ASN A 16 13.02 -8.84 -27.97
N ALA A 17 12.66 -8.24 -26.84
CA ALA A 17 11.81 -7.07 -26.75
C ALA A 17 12.49 -6.00 -25.89
N PHE A 18 12.58 -4.78 -26.42
CA PHE A 18 13.25 -3.64 -25.79
C PHE A 18 12.20 -2.66 -25.29
N LEU A 19 12.14 -2.42 -23.98
CA LEU A 19 11.15 -1.57 -23.33
C LEU A 19 11.82 -0.44 -22.54
N GLY A 20 11.32 0.77 -22.67
CA GLY A 20 11.86 1.92 -21.96
C GLY A 20 10.90 3.10 -21.86
N TYR A 21 11.38 4.18 -21.25
CA TYR A 21 10.65 5.46 -21.18
C TYR A 21 11.09 6.47 -22.25
N GLY A 22 12.14 6.17 -23.01
CA GLY A 22 12.61 6.93 -24.15
C GLY A 22 13.55 6.10 -25.05
N PRO A 23 14.19 6.69 -26.06
CA PRO A 23 15.00 5.96 -27.04
C PRO A 23 16.27 5.33 -26.44
N GLU A 24 16.71 4.21 -27.05
CA GLU A 24 17.84 3.37 -26.59
C GLU A 24 19.19 4.11 -26.52
N ASP A 25 19.34 5.24 -27.21
CA ASP A 25 20.58 6.04 -27.24
C ASP A 25 20.73 7.03 -26.09
N SER A 26 19.69 7.22 -25.30
CA SER A 26 19.61 8.29 -24.29
C SER A 26 18.87 7.89 -23.01
N HIS A 27 18.27 6.69 -22.97
CA HIS A 27 17.51 6.20 -21.81
C HIS A 27 17.94 4.80 -21.41
N PHE A 28 17.76 4.47 -20.13
CA PHE A 28 17.80 3.08 -19.69
C PHE A 28 16.65 2.29 -20.32
N VAL A 29 16.98 1.11 -20.87
CA VAL A 29 16.05 0.22 -21.56
C VAL A 29 16.23 -1.20 -21.01
N ILE A 30 15.10 -1.88 -20.79
CA ILE A 30 15.07 -3.30 -20.43
C ILE A 30 14.98 -4.11 -21.73
N GLU A 31 15.92 -5.03 -21.90
CA GLU A 31 15.85 -6.07 -22.92
C GLU A 31 15.31 -7.37 -22.30
N LEU A 32 14.16 -7.81 -22.78
CA LEU A 32 13.56 -9.10 -22.43
C LEU A 32 13.93 -10.12 -23.51
N THR A 33 14.52 -11.24 -23.11
CA THR A 33 14.82 -12.36 -24.01
C THR A 33 13.90 -13.53 -23.72
N TYR A 34 13.08 -13.89 -24.70
CA TYR A 34 12.26 -15.09 -24.68
C TYR A 34 12.94 -16.19 -25.49
N ASN A 35 13.40 -17.25 -24.83
CA ASN A 35 13.98 -18.43 -25.50
C ASN A 35 12.89 -19.47 -25.79
N TYR A 36 12.85 -19.98 -27.02
CA TYR A 36 11.74 -20.83 -27.47
C TYR A 36 11.71 -22.17 -26.74
N GLY A 37 10.55 -22.46 -26.13
CA GLY A 37 10.35 -23.69 -25.36
C GLY A 37 10.96 -23.66 -23.97
N VAL A 38 11.47 -22.51 -23.51
CA VAL A 38 11.86 -22.28 -22.11
C VAL A 38 10.76 -21.48 -21.42
N ASP A 39 10.16 -22.07 -20.39
CA ASP A 39 9.02 -21.50 -19.66
C ASP A 39 9.40 -20.96 -18.28
N LYS A 40 10.61 -21.25 -17.79
CA LYS A 40 11.11 -20.82 -16.48
C LYS A 40 12.61 -20.61 -16.45
N TYR A 41 13.04 -19.72 -15.57
CA TYR A 41 14.43 -19.51 -15.18
C TYR A 41 14.56 -19.57 -13.66
N ASP A 42 15.71 -20.00 -13.17
CA ASP A 42 16.09 -19.78 -11.78
C ASP A 42 16.66 -18.36 -11.65
N ILE A 43 16.08 -17.57 -10.74
CA ILE A 43 16.49 -16.19 -10.48
C ILE A 43 17.79 -16.15 -9.66
N GLY A 44 18.06 -17.21 -8.88
CA GLY A 44 19.12 -17.21 -7.87
C GLY A 44 18.78 -16.32 -6.67
N THR A 45 19.75 -16.15 -5.77
CA THR A 45 19.56 -15.46 -4.48
C THR A 45 20.14 -14.05 -4.43
N GLY A 46 20.84 -13.61 -5.48
CA GLY A 46 21.54 -12.32 -5.51
C GLY A 46 20.77 -11.20 -6.21
N PHE A 47 19.77 -11.51 -7.03
CA PHE A 47 18.95 -10.49 -7.69
C PHE A 47 17.91 -9.93 -6.70
N GLY A 48 17.90 -8.61 -6.53
CA GLY A 48 16.91 -7.90 -5.73
C GLY A 48 15.70 -7.46 -6.57
N HIS A 49 15.74 -6.23 -7.08
CA HIS A 49 14.68 -5.65 -7.93
C HIS A 49 15.22 -4.54 -8.84
N PHE A 50 14.45 -4.15 -9.85
CA PHE A 50 14.60 -2.87 -10.53
C PHE A 50 13.64 -1.85 -9.92
N GLY A 51 14.14 -0.64 -9.62
CA GLY A 51 13.32 0.49 -9.19
C GLY A 51 13.02 1.42 -10.36
N VAL A 52 11.77 1.85 -10.50
CA VAL A 52 11.37 2.84 -11.51
C VAL A 52 10.78 4.03 -10.77
N ALA A 53 11.44 5.17 -10.86
CA ALA A 53 10.90 6.42 -10.34
C ALA A 53 9.79 6.92 -11.28
N VAL A 54 8.67 7.29 -10.69
CA VAL A 54 7.61 8.05 -11.36
C VAL A 54 7.54 9.41 -10.67
N GLU A 55 7.45 10.49 -11.45
CA GLU A 55 7.53 11.86 -10.92
C GLU A 55 6.30 12.24 -10.06
N ASP A 56 5.26 11.42 -10.13
CA ASP A 56 3.90 11.86 -9.84
C ASP A 56 3.26 11.13 -8.65
N TYR A 57 3.93 11.11 -7.50
CA TYR A 57 3.33 10.63 -6.26
C TYR A 57 3.82 11.39 -5.01
N THR A 58 2.98 11.43 -3.99
CA THR A 58 3.33 11.92 -2.64
C THR A 58 3.17 10.78 -1.65
N VAL A 59 4.16 10.58 -0.79
CA VAL A 59 4.10 9.62 0.32
C VAL A 59 4.00 10.35 1.64
N ALA A 60 3.09 9.90 2.51
CA ALA A 60 3.03 10.30 3.90
C ALA A 60 3.15 9.06 4.80
N MET A 61 4.01 9.12 5.80
CA MET A 61 4.16 8.07 6.83
C MET A 61 3.45 8.52 8.10
N LEU A 62 2.52 7.70 8.60
CA LEU A 62 1.77 7.97 9.84
C LEU A 62 2.06 6.89 10.88
N GLY A 63 2.55 7.27 12.06
CA GLY A 63 2.76 6.35 13.17
C GLY A 63 3.12 7.07 14.47
N TYR A 64 3.26 6.29 15.55
CA TYR A 64 3.58 6.81 16.89
C TYR A 64 5.05 7.19 17.11
N GLY A 65 5.89 7.02 16.09
CA GLY A 65 7.31 7.35 16.12
C GLY A 65 7.97 7.09 14.76
N PRO A 66 9.30 7.17 14.68
CA PRO A 66 10.02 6.98 13.42
C PRO A 66 9.88 5.53 12.91
N GLU A 67 9.90 5.39 11.57
CA GLU A 67 9.63 4.14 10.84
C GLU A 67 10.64 3.03 11.11
N ASP A 68 11.87 3.37 11.53
CA ASP A 68 12.91 2.41 11.89
C ASP A 68 12.65 1.73 13.24
N LYS A 69 11.68 2.21 14.02
CA LYS A 69 11.39 1.76 15.39
C LYS A 69 9.92 1.43 15.64
N ASN A 70 9.01 1.77 14.73
CA ASN A 70 7.57 1.68 14.95
C ASN A 70 6.86 1.15 13.71
N ALA A 71 5.69 0.55 13.92
CA ALA A 71 4.76 0.32 12.82
C ALA A 71 4.24 1.68 12.32
N VAL A 72 4.32 1.89 11.01
CA VAL A 72 3.81 3.08 10.32
C VAL A 72 2.84 2.66 9.23
N LEU A 73 1.83 3.50 8.99
CA LEU A 73 0.96 3.44 7.83
C LEU A 73 1.55 4.34 6.74
N GLU A 74 1.91 3.75 5.61
CA GLU A 74 2.28 4.46 4.39
C GLU A 74 1.03 4.82 3.60
N LEU A 75 0.84 6.12 3.32
CA LEU A 75 -0.20 6.64 2.44
C LEU A 75 0.47 7.14 1.17
N THR A 76 0.07 6.57 0.03
CA THR A 76 0.67 6.88 -1.27
C THR A 76 -0.39 7.47 -2.18
N TYR A 77 -0.26 8.76 -2.47
CA TYR A 77 -1.09 9.45 -3.43
C TYR A 77 -0.43 9.42 -4.80
N ASN A 78 -1.09 8.81 -5.79
CA ASN A 78 -0.62 8.79 -7.17
C ASN A 78 -1.36 9.88 -7.96
N TYR A 79 -0.65 10.88 -8.54
CA TYR A 79 -1.32 11.99 -9.21
C TYR A 79 -2.15 11.51 -10.41
N GLY A 80 -3.36 12.06 -10.51
CA GLY A 80 -4.31 11.69 -11.56
C GLY A 80 -5.08 10.39 -11.31
N VAL A 81 -4.73 9.62 -10.28
CA VAL A 81 -5.52 8.46 -9.83
C VAL A 81 -6.43 8.93 -8.68
N THR A 82 -7.73 8.77 -8.86
CA THR A 82 -8.75 9.29 -7.92
C THR A 82 -9.59 8.18 -7.27
N GLU A 83 -9.40 6.93 -7.67
CA GLU A 83 -10.14 5.78 -7.14
C GLU A 83 -9.28 4.51 -7.16
N TYR A 84 -9.54 3.62 -6.21
CA TYR A 84 -8.92 2.30 -6.09
C TYR A 84 -9.99 1.23 -5.81
N GLU A 85 -9.78 0.02 -6.32
CA GLU A 85 -10.60 -1.13 -5.95
C GLU A 85 -10.09 -1.73 -4.63
N LYS A 86 -10.91 -1.65 -3.58
CA LYS A 86 -10.57 -2.07 -2.21
C LYS A 86 -10.43 -3.59 -2.03
N GLY A 87 -11.04 -4.39 -2.91
CA GLY A 87 -11.23 -5.82 -2.69
C GLY A 87 -12.06 -6.12 -1.43
N ASN A 88 -12.00 -7.36 -0.93
CA ASN A 88 -12.82 -7.83 0.21
C ASN A 88 -12.03 -8.55 1.32
N ALA A 89 -10.71 -8.67 1.19
CA ALA A 89 -9.87 -9.38 2.16
C ALA A 89 -9.51 -8.52 3.38
N TYR A 90 -9.13 -7.25 3.15
CA TYR A 90 -8.74 -6.35 4.23
C TYR A 90 -9.97 -5.76 4.93
N ALA A 91 -10.06 -5.97 6.24
CA ALA A 91 -11.18 -5.49 7.05
C ALA A 91 -10.97 -4.07 7.60
N GLN A 92 -9.91 -3.87 8.40
CA GLN A 92 -9.65 -2.63 9.13
C GLN A 92 -8.25 -2.63 9.75
N ILE A 93 -7.77 -1.45 10.13
CA ILE A 93 -6.67 -1.27 11.09
C ILE A 93 -7.26 -0.93 12.47
N ALA A 94 -6.66 -1.48 13.53
CA ALA A 94 -6.96 -1.10 14.90
C ALA A 94 -5.80 -0.28 15.48
N ILE A 95 -6.12 0.88 16.04
CA ILE A 95 -5.14 1.81 16.63
C ILE A 95 -5.54 2.06 18.09
N GLY A 96 -4.59 1.85 19.01
CA GLY A 96 -4.79 2.16 20.42
C GLY A 96 -4.86 3.67 20.66
N THR A 97 -5.76 4.13 21.54
CA THR A 97 -5.87 5.54 21.96
C THR A 97 -6.18 5.63 23.45
N ASP A 98 -5.77 6.71 24.10
CA ASP A 98 -6.06 6.92 25.52
C ASP A 98 -7.49 7.38 25.78
N ASP A 99 -8.18 7.91 24.76
CA ASP A 99 -9.54 8.40 24.88
C ASP A 99 -10.29 8.31 23.54
N VAL A 100 -11.16 7.30 23.42
CA VAL A 100 -11.96 7.08 22.20
C VAL A 100 -12.96 8.20 21.94
N TYR A 101 -13.41 8.94 22.96
CA TYR A 101 -14.37 10.02 22.80
C TYR A 101 -13.71 11.24 22.18
N LYS A 102 -12.58 11.68 22.74
CA LYS A 102 -11.77 12.77 22.16
C LYS A 102 -11.26 12.41 20.77
N THR A 103 -10.92 11.14 20.54
CA THR A 103 -10.53 10.67 19.21
C THR A 103 -11.68 10.85 18.21
N ALA A 104 -12.92 10.50 18.59
CA ALA A 104 -14.08 10.69 17.71
C ALA A 104 -14.38 12.19 17.49
N GLU A 105 -14.22 13.04 18.50
CA GLU A 105 -14.35 14.50 18.36
C GLU A 105 -13.31 15.06 17.38
N ALA A 106 -12.04 14.62 17.48
CA ALA A 106 -10.98 15.03 16.57
C ALA A 106 -11.27 14.62 15.12
N VAL A 107 -11.80 13.41 14.91
CA VAL A 107 -12.24 12.95 13.58
C VAL A 107 -13.36 13.85 13.05
N LYS A 108 -14.36 14.18 13.88
CA LYS A 108 -15.48 15.05 13.47
C LYS A 108 -15.03 16.49 13.17
N LEU A 109 -14.02 17.00 13.87
CA LEU A 109 -13.50 18.36 13.68
C LEU A 109 -12.90 18.57 12.29
N VAL A 110 -12.43 17.51 11.64
CA VAL A 110 -11.89 17.51 10.27
C VAL A 110 -12.88 16.95 9.24
N ASP A 111 -14.18 16.99 9.54
CA ASP A 111 -15.28 16.45 8.72
C ASP A 111 -15.16 14.95 8.40
N GLY A 112 -14.41 14.21 9.23
CA GLY A 112 -14.23 12.78 9.09
C GLY A 112 -15.50 11.98 9.41
N LYS A 113 -15.68 10.85 8.71
CA LYS A 113 -16.88 10.03 8.84
C LYS A 113 -16.75 9.01 9.98
N VAL A 114 -17.32 9.32 11.14
CA VAL A 114 -17.52 8.34 12.22
C VAL A 114 -18.61 7.34 11.81
N THR A 115 -18.27 6.04 11.80
CA THR A 115 -19.19 4.93 11.47
C THR A 115 -19.67 4.18 12.71
N ARG A 116 -18.96 4.33 13.83
CA ARG A 116 -19.38 3.89 15.15
C ARG A 116 -19.03 4.97 16.16
N GLU A 117 -20.05 5.54 16.80
CA GLU A 117 -19.88 6.50 17.88
C GLU A 117 -19.09 5.91 19.05
N PRO A 118 -18.28 6.71 19.77
CA PRO A 118 -17.43 6.24 20.84
C PRO A 118 -18.26 5.66 21.98
N GLY A 119 -17.87 4.47 22.44
CA GLY A 119 -18.52 3.83 23.58
C GLY A 119 -18.15 2.36 23.77
N PRO A 120 -18.60 1.75 24.89
CA PRO A 120 -18.31 0.36 25.19
C PRO A 120 -18.98 -0.59 24.17
N LEU A 121 -18.29 -1.68 23.85
CA LEU A 121 -18.89 -2.80 23.13
C LEU A 121 -19.84 -3.57 24.06
N PRO A 122 -21.04 -3.97 23.56
CA PRO A 122 -21.94 -4.83 24.32
C PRO A 122 -21.26 -6.13 24.72
N GLY A 123 -21.36 -6.51 26.00
CA GLY A 123 -20.85 -7.78 26.53
C GLY A 123 -19.42 -7.72 27.09
N ILE A 124 -18.52 -6.94 26.49
CA ILE A 124 -17.09 -6.88 26.90
C ILE A 124 -16.66 -5.53 27.48
N ASN A 125 -17.50 -4.49 27.39
CA ASN A 125 -17.24 -3.13 27.89
C ASN A 125 -16.01 -2.41 27.30
N THR A 126 -15.24 -3.03 26.42
CA THR A 126 -14.12 -2.42 25.68
C THR A 126 -14.61 -1.19 24.93
N LYS A 127 -14.08 -0.02 25.25
CA LYS A 127 -14.45 1.24 24.61
C LYS A 127 -13.77 1.34 23.24
N ILE A 128 -14.57 1.59 22.20
CA ILE A 128 -14.09 1.80 20.83
C ILE A 128 -14.82 2.95 20.13
N THR A 129 -14.21 3.50 19.10
CA THR A 129 -14.86 4.29 18.04
C THR A 129 -14.36 3.81 16.68
N ALA A 130 -15.11 4.03 15.61
CA ALA A 130 -14.67 3.66 14.26
C ALA A 130 -14.98 4.75 13.25
N CYS A 131 -14.10 4.94 12.28
CA CYS A 131 -14.27 5.89 11.19
C CYS A 131 -13.92 5.29 9.83
N LEU A 132 -14.31 6.01 8.78
CA LEU A 132 -13.81 5.82 7.43
C LEU A 132 -12.98 7.03 7.04
N ASP A 133 -11.86 6.77 6.37
CA ASP A 133 -11.15 7.82 5.64
C ASP A 133 -11.92 8.19 4.34
N PRO A 134 -11.50 9.23 3.61
CA PRO A 134 -12.17 9.65 2.37
C PRO A 134 -12.23 8.57 1.29
N ASP A 135 -11.27 7.64 1.27
CA ASP A 135 -11.19 6.51 0.33
C ASP A 135 -12.00 5.28 0.80
N GLY A 136 -12.61 5.35 1.98
CA GLY A 136 -13.45 4.32 2.55
C GLY A 136 -12.70 3.19 3.26
N TRP A 137 -11.42 3.34 3.60
CA TRP A 137 -10.72 2.43 4.50
C TRP A 137 -11.17 2.64 5.94
N LYS A 138 -11.29 1.52 6.67
CA LYS A 138 -11.85 1.52 8.02
C LYS A 138 -10.75 1.52 9.06
N THR A 139 -10.83 2.45 9.99
CA THR A 139 -9.99 2.52 11.18
C THR A 139 -10.85 2.37 12.42
N VAL A 140 -10.42 1.50 13.33
CA VAL A 140 -11.05 1.32 14.65
C VAL A 140 -10.07 1.81 15.70
N PHE A 141 -10.49 2.77 16.51
CA PHE A 141 -9.74 3.21 17.66
C PHE A 141 -10.23 2.45 18.90
N VAL A 142 -9.30 1.86 19.64
CA VAL A 142 -9.57 1.05 20.82
C VAL A 142 -8.91 1.71 22.02
N ASP A 143 -9.61 1.80 23.13
CA ASP A 143 -9.05 2.31 24.38
C ASP A 143 -7.86 1.44 24.83
N ASN A 144 -6.70 2.07 25.08
CA ASN A 144 -5.46 1.38 25.42
C ASN A 144 -5.60 0.50 26.66
N VAL A 145 -6.28 0.99 27.70
CA VAL A 145 -6.45 0.27 28.96
C VAL A 145 -7.41 -0.90 28.80
N ASP A 146 -8.48 -0.73 28.03
CA ASP A 146 -9.41 -1.83 27.78
C ASP A 146 -8.82 -2.87 26.83
N PHE A 147 -8.06 -2.46 25.82
CA PHE A 147 -7.41 -3.39 24.90
C PHE A 147 -6.48 -4.37 25.62
N LEU A 148 -5.71 -3.88 26.60
CA LEU A 148 -4.82 -4.72 27.42
C LEU A 148 -5.59 -5.80 28.19
N LYS A 149 -6.84 -5.55 28.61
CA LYS A 149 -7.66 -6.54 29.32
C LYS A 149 -8.13 -7.68 28.41
N GLU A 150 -8.20 -7.46 27.11
CA GLU A 150 -8.58 -8.50 26.13
C GLU A 150 -7.40 -9.38 25.70
N LEU A 151 -6.17 -9.03 26.09
CA LEU A 151 -4.97 -9.81 25.80
C LEU A 151 -4.62 -10.83 26.90
N GLU A 152 -5.30 -10.73 28.05
CA GLU A 152 -5.17 -11.65 29.20
C GLU A 152 -6.13 -12.84 29.07
#